data_AF-A0A0B1TAN5-F1
#
_entry.id   AF-A0A0B1TAN5-F1
#
_cell.length_a   1.000
_cell.length_b   1.000
_cell.length_c   1.000
_cell.angle_alpha   90.00
_cell.angle_beta   90.00
_cell.angle_gamma   90.00
#
_symmetry.space_group_name_H-M   'P 1'
#
loop_
_entity.id
_entity.type
_entity.pdbx_description
1 polymer ?
#
loop_
_entity_poly.entity_id
_entity_poly.type
_entity_poly.pdbx_seq_one_letter_code
_entity_poly.pdbx_strand_id
1 'polypeptide(L)'
;MSHFLSYFKDIPVDRNISLSQVYEYWYITGGFPAISVRNSPLSLELHQLSSSPWPLRISSKQGLPPFIFAQSQILAPVNSQVLINLNFTSFFRVNYDPVTWINVFSQMDEHPEEFSAVGRAQLVNDFCYFYAHEQVDRGDAIKEIVTDVVSIYFCS
;
A
#
# COMPACT_ATOMS: atom_id res chain seq x y z
N MET A 1 -4.35 -8.38 -28.78
CA MET A 1 -5.38 -7.78 -27.91
C MET A 1 -6.50 -8.80 -27.70
N SER A 2 -6.76 -9.23 -26.47
CA SER A 2 -7.87 -10.15 -26.19
C SER A 2 -9.24 -9.46 -26.36
N HIS A 3 -10.30 -10.24 -26.62
CA HIS A 3 -11.69 -9.73 -26.70
C HIS A 3 -12.15 -9.07 -25.39
N PHE A 4 -11.55 -9.42 -24.25
CA PHE A 4 -11.82 -8.76 -22.97
C PHE A 4 -11.29 -7.33 -22.94
N LEU A 5 -10.05 -7.09 -23.40
CA LEU A 5 -9.40 -5.78 -23.30
C LEU A 5 -10.05 -4.72 -24.21
N SER A 6 -10.73 -5.11 -25.28
CA SER A 6 -11.41 -4.16 -26.18
C SER A 6 -12.50 -3.34 -25.49
N TYR A 7 -13.15 -3.87 -24.45
CA TYR A 7 -14.18 -3.14 -23.69
C TYR A 7 -13.62 -1.95 -22.89
N PHE A 8 -12.30 -1.92 -22.66
CA PHE A 8 -11.63 -0.92 -21.82
C PHE A 8 -10.73 0.03 -22.60
N LYS A 9 -10.75 -0.05 -23.94
CA LYS A 9 -9.85 0.73 -24.80
C LYS A 9 -10.12 2.22 -24.74
N ASP A 10 -11.39 2.60 -24.64
CA ASP A 10 -11.83 4.00 -24.65
C ASP A 10 -12.07 4.56 -23.24
N ILE A 11 -11.65 3.83 -22.20
CA ILE A 11 -11.73 4.28 -20.80
C ILE A 11 -10.36 4.88 -20.42
N PRO A 12 -10.22 6.21 -20.37
CA PRO A 12 -8.97 6.84 -19.99
C PRO A 12 -8.72 6.70 -18.48
N VAL A 13 -7.45 6.43 -18.13
CA VAL A 13 -6.95 6.44 -16.76
C VAL A 13 -6.04 7.65 -16.53
N ASP A 14 -5.29 8.03 -17.55
CA ASP A 14 -4.52 9.26 -17.64
C ASP A 14 -4.57 9.79 -19.08
N ARG A 15 -4.01 10.97 -19.35
CA ARG A 15 -4.02 11.64 -20.67
C ARG A 15 -3.64 10.71 -21.83
N ASN A 16 -2.69 9.81 -21.60
CA ASN A 16 -2.13 8.93 -22.63
C ASN A 16 -2.26 7.43 -22.30
N ILE A 17 -3.00 7.07 -21.25
CA ILE A 17 -3.09 5.68 -20.76
C ILE A 17 -4.57 5.30 -20.62
N SER A 18 -4.96 4.24 -21.32
CA SER A 18 -6.27 3.60 -21.20
C SER A 18 -6.26 2.47 -20.16
N LEU A 19 -7.43 2.13 -19.65
CA LEU A 19 -7.61 1.02 -18.73
C LEU A 19 -7.25 -0.32 -19.38
N SER A 20 -7.44 -0.45 -20.71
CA SER A 20 -6.98 -1.63 -21.45
C SER A 20 -5.47 -1.85 -21.36
N GLN A 21 -4.67 -0.78 -21.46
CA GLN A 21 -3.21 -0.86 -21.36
C GLN A 21 -2.76 -1.22 -19.95
N VAL A 22 -3.45 -0.70 -18.93
CA VAL A 22 -3.20 -1.07 -17.52
C VAL A 22 -3.40 -2.58 -17.34
N TYR A 23 -4.56 -3.12 -17.73
CA TYR A 23 -4.82 -4.55 -17.57
C TYR A 23 -3.91 -5.44 -18.42
N GLU A 24 -3.56 -5.01 -19.64
CA GLU A 24 -2.58 -5.71 -20.46
C GLU A 24 -1.22 -5.80 -19.77
N TYR A 25 -0.74 -4.70 -19.17
CA TYR A 25 0.51 -4.69 -18.39
C TYR A 25 0.47 -5.66 -17.21
N TRP A 26 -0.62 -5.63 -16.41
CA TRP A 26 -0.77 -6.55 -15.27
C TRP A 26 -0.79 -8.02 -15.71
N TYR A 27 -1.43 -8.32 -16.83
CA TYR A 27 -1.52 -9.67 -17.38
C TYR A 27 -0.18 -10.19 -17.89
N ILE A 28 0.61 -9.36 -18.59
CA ILE A 28 1.86 -9.78 -19.22
C ILE A 28 3.02 -9.84 -18.22
N THR A 29 3.13 -8.83 -17.35
CA THR A 29 4.28 -8.72 -16.45
C THR A 29 4.22 -9.78 -15.35
N GLY A 30 3.04 -9.98 -14.75
CA GLY A 30 2.86 -10.85 -13.58
C GLY A 30 3.69 -10.40 -12.36
N GLY A 31 3.26 -10.78 -11.16
CA GLY A 31 3.98 -10.46 -9.92
C GLY A 31 3.12 -9.75 -8.88
N PHE A 32 3.78 -9.33 -7.80
CA PHE A 32 3.12 -8.75 -6.63
C PHE A 32 3.83 -7.48 -6.20
N PRO A 33 3.45 -6.31 -6.76
CA PRO A 33 4.14 -5.06 -6.43
C PRO A 33 3.89 -4.65 -4.99
N ALA A 34 4.81 -3.84 -4.50
CA ALA A 34 4.76 -3.25 -3.18
C ALA A 34 5.07 -1.76 -3.26
N ILE A 35 4.53 -0.98 -2.33
CA ILE A 35 4.83 0.44 -2.20
C ILE A 35 5.27 0.77 -0.78
N SER A 36 6.31 1.56 -0.64
CA SER A 36 6.71 2.23 0.60
C SER A 36 5.99 3.57 0.71
N VAL A 37 5.44 3.86 1.89
CA VAL A 37 4.75 5.10 2.23
C VAL A 37 5.50 5.74 3.38
N ARG A 38 6.08 6.92 3.14
CA ARG A 38 6.77 7.69 4.17
C ARG A 38 6.05 9.01 4.35
N ASN A 39 5.46 9.22 5.52
CA ASN A 39 4.83 10.49 5.86
C ASN A 39 5.76 11.29 6.78
N SER A 40 6.11 12.50 6.35
CA SER A 40 6.92 13.44 7.13
C SER A 40 6.25 14.81 7.20
N PRO A 41 6.68 15.70 8.11
CA PRO A 41 6.19 17.07 8.14
C PRO A 41 6.45 17.86 6.85
N LEU A 42 7.38 17.41 5.99
CA LEU A 42 7.79 18.10 4.77
C LEU A 42 7.10 17.56 3.52
N SER A 43 6.81 16.26 3.48
CA SER A 43 6.25 15.59 2.31
C SER A 43 5.65 14.23 2.66
N LEU A 44 4.72 13.81 1.80
CA LEU A 44 4.29 12.42 1.68
C LEU A 44 5.01 11.80 0.48
N GLU A 45 5.81 10.77 0.72
CA GLU A 45 6.51 10.02 -0.33
C GLU A 45 5.87 8.65 -0.54
N LEU A 46 5.55 8.35 -1.78
CA LEU A 46 5.07 7.05 -2.24
C LEU A 46 6.11 6.46 -3.19
N HIS A 47 6.75 5.36 -2.82
CA HIS A 47 7.83 4.74 -3.59
C HIS A 47 7.53 3.27 -3.89
N GLN A 48 7.40 2.91 -5.17
CA GLN A 48 7.25 1.52 -5.56
C GLN A 48 8.55 0.75 -5.29
N LEU A 49 8.44 -0.46 -4.77
CA LEU A 49 9.59 -1.32 -4.44
C LEU A 49 9.97 -2.28 -5.58
N SER A 50 9.12 -2.38 -6.61
CA SER A 50 9.39 -3.15 -7.82
C SER A 50 10.53 -2.51 -8.62
N SER A 51 11.30 -3.31 -9.36
CA SER A 51 12.37 -2.84 -10.25
C SER A 51 11.88 -1.97 -11.41
N SER A 52 10.61 -2.12 -11.79
CA SER A 52 9.93 -1.28 -12.78
C SER A 52 8.59 -0.82 -12.21
N PRO A 53 8.15 0.41 -12.52
CA PRO A 53 6.94 0.96 -11.95
C PRO A 53 5.71 0.25 -12.52
N TRP A 54 4.80 -0.11 -11.62
CA TRP A 54 3.51 -0.68 -11.95
C TRP A 54 2.45 0.42 -12.07
N PRO A 55 1.42 0.25 -12.90
CA PRO A 55 0.24 1.09 -12.91
C PRO A 55 -0.65 0.72 -11.70
N LEU A 56 -0.34 1.29 -10.55
CA LEU A 56 -1.02 0.99 -9.29
C LEU A 56 -2.27 1.86 -9.12
N ARG A 57 -3.43 1.24 -8.93
CA ARG A 57 -4.64 1.94 -8.50
C ARG A 57 -4.56 2.19 -6.99
N ILE A 58 -4.52 3.45 -6.59
CA ILE A 58 -4.43 3.84 -5.19
C ILE A 58 -5.83 4.08 -4.63
N SER A 59 -6.07 3.59 -3.42
CA SER A 59 -7.22 3.98 -2.61
C SER A 59 -6.71 4.51 -1.27
N SER A 60 -7.28 5.62 -0.83
CA SER A 60 -7.01 6.21 0.48
C SER A 60 -8.22 7.04 0.90
N LYS A 61 -8.35 7.29 2.20
CA LYS A 61 -9.26 8.33 2.72
C LYS A 61 -8.77 9.74 2.35
N GLN A 62 -7.50 9.87 1.99
CA GLN A 62 -6.88 11.12 1.55
C GLN A 62 -7.09 11.35 0.05
N GLY A 63 -7.06 12.62 -0.37
CA GLY A 63 -7.18 13.03 -1.78
C GLY A 63 -5.94 12.75 -2.62
N LEU A 64 -5.50 11.49 -2.67
CA LEU A 64 -4.36 11.05 -3.48
C LEU A 64 -4.78 10.82 -4.94
N PRO A 65 -3.82 10.88 -5.90
CA PRO A 65 -4.08 10.46 -7.27
C PRO A 65 -4.63 9.03 -7.32
N PRO A 66 -5.66 8.74 -8.13
CA PRO A 66 -6.28 7.41 -8.19
C PRO A 66 -5.35 6.36 -8.81
N PHE A 67 -4.34 6.78 -9.56
CA PHE A 67 -3.31 5.92 -10.14
C PHE A 67 -1.93 6.52 -9.94
N ILE A 68 -0.95 5.64 -9.71
CA ILE A 68 0.47 5.98 -9.72
C ILE A 68 1.14 5.15 -10.82
N PHE A 69 1.85 5.84 -11.70
CA PHE A 69 2.60 5.25 -12.81
C PHE A 69 4.12 5.44 -12.66
N ALA A 70 4.56 6.29 -11.73
CA ALA A 70 5.97 6.59 -11.49
C ALA A 70 6.56 5.69 -10.41
N GLN A 71 7.89 5.52 -10.43
CA GLN A 71 8.61 4.80 -9.39
C GLN A 71 8.47 5.48 -8.03
N SER A 72 8.57 6.81 -7.99
CA SER A 72 8.38 7.62 -6.79
C SER A 72 7.45 8.79 -7.09
N GLN A 73 6.59 9.12 -6.13
CA GLN A 73 5.74 10.30 -6.13
C GLN A 73 5.94 11.05 -4.81
N ILE A 74 6.35 12.32 -4.91
CA ILE A 74 6.43 13.22 -3.77
C ILE A 74 5.20 14.13 -3.82
N LEU A 75 4.47 14.17 -2.72
CA LEU A 75 3.23 14.93 -2.55
C LEU A 75 3.37 15.89 -1.37
N ALA A 76 2.45 16.86 -1.30
CA ALA A 76 2.33 17.74 -0.15
C ALA A 76 2.13 16.92 1.15
N PRO A 77 2.68 17.39 2.29
CA PRO A 77 2.54 16.69 3.56
C PRO A 77 1.06 16.60 3.95
N VAL A 78 0.71 15.48 4.60
CA VAL A 78 -0.66 15.24 5.08
C VAL A 78 -0.60 15.17 6.60
N ASN A 79 -1.33 16.07 7.27
CA ASN A 79 -1.35 16.19 8.73
C ASN A 79 -2.08 15.05 9.46
N SER A 80 -2.52 14.03 8.72
CA SER A 80 -3.24 12.88 9.25
C SER A 80 -2.62 11.60 8.73
N GLN A 81 -2.93 10.49 9.37
CA GLN A 81 -2.43 9.19 8.97
C GLN A 81 -2.88 8.86 7.54
N VAL A 82 -1.91 8.42 6.72
CA VAL A 82 -2.14 8.07 5.32
C VAL A 82 -2.09 6.56 5.20
N LEU A 83 -3.26 5.93 5.21
CA LEU A 83 -3.38 4.51 4.87
C LEU A 83 -3.73 4.37 3.40
N ILE A 84 -2.99 3.49 2.73
CA ILE A 84 -3.16 3.18 1.31
C ILE A 84 -3.67 1.76 1.18
N ASN A 85 -4.59 1.56 0.24
CA ASN A 85 -5.12 0.26 -0.12
C ASN A 85 -5.75 -0.50 1.06
N LEU A 86 -6.29 0.21 2.06
CA LEU A 86 -6.92 -0.43 3.21
C LEU A 86 -8.12 -1.27 2.73
N ASN A 87 -8.25 -2.48 3.29
CA ASN A 87 -9.21 -3.52 2.87
C ASN A 87 -8.89 -4.16 1.52
N PHE A 88 -7.63 -4.09 1.08
CA PHE A 88 -7.11 -4.81 -0.08
C PHE A 88 -7.92 -4.56 -1.37
N THR A 89 -8.25 -3.30 -1.62
CA THR A 89 -9.05 -2.89 -2.80
C THR A 89 -8.32 -3.05 -4.13
N SER A 90 -7.02 -3.29 -4.11
CA SER A 90 -6.14 -3.42 -5.27
C SER A 90 -4.96 -4.34 -4.92
N PHE A 91 -4.37 -4.95 -5.94
CA PHE A 91 -3.47 -6.10 -5.76
C PHE A 91 -2.01 -5.67 -5.57
N PHE A 92 -1.68 -5.10 -4.41
CA PHE A 92 -0.32 -4.72 -4.02
C PHE A 92 -0.18 -4.62 -2.49
N ARG A 93 1.05 -4.75 -1.97
CA ARG A 93 1.36 -4.59 -0.54
C ARG A 93 1.78 -3.16 -0.20
N VAL A 94 1.56 -2.77 1.05
CA VAL A 94 1.98 -1.45 1.55
C VAL A 94 2.92 -1.57 2.73
N ASN A 95 4.09 -0.94 2.63
CA ASN A 95 5.06 -0.79 3.71
C ASN A 95 5.04 0.64 4.22
N TYR A 96 4.73 0.86 5.48
CA TYR A 96 4.68 2.19 6.07
C TYR A 96 5.99 2.53 6.81
N ASP A 97 6.21 3.83 7.05
CA ASP A 97 7.26 4.27 7.96
C ASP A 97 7.00 3.81 9.42
N PRO A 98 8.03 3.80 10.30
CA PRO A 98 7.91 3.29 11.66
C PRO A 98 6.83 3.97 12.50
N VAL A 99 6.67 5.28 12.36
CA VAL A 99 5.69 6.06 13.13
C VAL A 99 4.28 5.65 12.71
N THR A 100 4.06 5.53 11.41
CA THR A 100 2.78 5.08 10.86
C THR A 100 2.46 3.64 11.28
N TRP A 101 3.42 2.71 11.26
CA TRP A 101 3.19 1.34 11.73
C TRP A 101 2.78 1.29 13.20
N ILE A 102 3.51 1.97 14.08
CA ILE A 102 3.18 2.02 15.52
C ILE A 102 1.76 2.58 15.73
N ASN A 103 1.42 3.68 15.06
CA ASN A 103 0.10 4.30 15.16
C ASN A 103 -1.02 3.40 14.64
N VAL A 104 -0.79 2.65 13.54
CA VAL A 104 -1.75 1.66 13.04
C VAL A 104 -2.07 0.62 14.12
N PHE A 105 -1.03 0.03 14.72
CA PHE A 105 -1.21 -1.07 15.65
C PHE A 105 -1.84 -0.61 16.98
N SER A 106 -1.46 0.57 17.50
CA SER A 106 -2.12 1.15 18.68
C SER A 106 -3.60 1.46 18.42
N GLN A 107 -3.94 2.11 17.31
CA GLN A 107 -5.36 2.37 16.99
C GLN A 107 -6.16 1.10 16.75
N MET A 108 -5.55 0.06 16.20
CA MET A 108 -6.23 -1.21 15.95
C MET A 108 -6.60 -1.94 17.25
N ASP A 109 -5.87 -1.70 18.33
CA ASP A 109 -6.14 -2.24 19.68
C ASP A 109 -7.09 -1.35 20.49
N GLU A 110 -6.87 -0.04 20.45
CA GLU A 110 -7.71 0.93 21.15
C GLU A 110 -9.11 1.07 20.52
N HIS A 111 -9.18 1.01 19.19
CA HIS A 111 -10.38 1.25 18.38
C HIS A 111 -10.54 0.20 17.25
N PRO A 112 -10.68 -1.10 17.58
CA PRO A 112 -10.73 -2.18 16.60
C PRO A 112 -11.88 -2.06 15.59
N GLU A 113 -12.96 -1.37 15.93
CA GLU A 113 -14.12 -1.08 15.08
C GLU A 113 -13.82 -0.14 13.91
N GLU A 114 -12.77 0.68 14.01
CA GLU A 114 -12.35 1.57 12.91
C GLU A 114 -11.71 0.81 11.74
N PHE A 115 -11.28 -0.44 12.00
CA PHE A 115 -10.67 -1.32 11.03
C PHE A 115 -11.61 -2.48 10.72
N SER A 116 -11.88 -2.75 9.44
CA SER A 116 -12.60 -3.96 9.06
C SER A 116 -11.75 -5.20 9.35
N ALA A 117 -12.37 -6.37 9.49
CA ALA A 117 -11.64 -7.63 9.64
C ALA A 117 -10.63 -7.87 8.50
N VAL A 118 -11.00 -7.50 7.26
CA VAL A 118 -10.12 -7.60 6.08
C VAL A 118 -8.96 -6.61 6.18
N GLY A 119 -9.23 -5.37 6.62
CA GLY A 119 -8.22 -4.33 6.81
C GLY A 119 -7.18 -4.72 7.87
N ARG A 120 -7.63 -5.23 9.01
CA ARG A 120 -6.73 -5.73 10.07
C ARG A 120 -5.86 -6.89 9.58
N ALA A 121 -6.46 -7.88 8.92
CA ALA A 121 -5.73 -9.02 8.37
C ALA A 121 -4.69 -8.59 7.33
N GLN A 122 -5.04 -7.63 6.45
CA GLN A 122 -4.11 -7.05 5.49
C GLN A 122 -2.92 -6.38 6.19
N LEU A 123 -3.17 -5.50 7.16
CA LEU A 123 -2.12 -4.72 7.83
C LEU A 123 -1.12 -5.62 8.55
N VAL A 124 -1.61 -6.64 9.28
CA VAL A 124 -0.76 -7.64 9.92
C VAL A 124 0.04 -8.44 8.88
N ASN A 125 -0.62 -8.91 7.81
CA ASN A 125 0.03 -9.69 6.76
C ASN A 125 1.11 -8.90 6.00
N ASP A 126 0.87 -7.62 5.71
CA ASP A 126 1.85 -6.75 5.07
C ASP A 126 3.03 -6.47 6.00
N PHE A 127 2.77 -6.15 7.27
CA PHE A 127 3.84 -5.97 8.26
C PHE A 127 4.71 -7.23 8.39
N CYS A 128 4.12 -8.42 8.62
CA CYS A 128 4.89 -9.66 8.72
C CYS A 128 5.70 -9.94 7.45
N TYR A 129 5.12 -9.71 6.27
CA TYR A 129 5.83 -9.88 5.00
C TYR A 129 7.08 -9.00 4.95
N PHE A 130 6.95 -7.69 5.17
CA PHE A 130 8.11 -6.80 5.10
C PHE A 130 9.10 -7.04 6.24
N TYR A 131 8.62 -7.40 7.43
CA TYR A 131 9.48 -7.70 8.58
C TYR A 131 10.36 -8.93 8.30
N ALA A 132 9.78 -10.02 7.80
CA ALA A 132 10.52 -11.24 7.45
C ALA A 132 11.54 -11.04 6.32
N HIS A 133 11.40 -9.96 5.54
CA HIS A 133 12.35 -9.59 4.49
C HIS A 133 13.34 -8.49 4.94
N GLU A 134 13.37 -8.12 6.22
CA GLU A 134 14.21 -7.04 6.77
C GLU A 134 13.93 -5.67 6.12
N GLN A 135 12.70 -5.45 5.65
CA GLN A 135 12.29 -4.25 4.92
C GLN A 135 11.49 -3.27 5.79
N VAL A 136 11.22 -3.59 7.05
CA VAL A 136 10.60 -2.67 8.01
C VAL A 136 11.69 -1.93 8.76
N ASP A 137 11.73 -0.61 8.58
CA ASP A 137 12.62 0.25 9.35
C ASP A 137 12.29 0.14 10.85
N ARG A 138 13.32 -0.07 11.68
CA ARG A 138 13.18 -0.35 13.13
C ARG A 138 12.21 -1.51 13.44
N GLY A 139 12.14 -2.52 12.56
CA GLY A 139 11.18 -3.62 12.63
C GLY A 139 11.15 -4.35 13.98
N ASP A 140 12.29 -4.67 14.58
CA ASP A 140 12.35 -5.39 15.86
C ASP A 140 11.71 -4.60 17.00
N ALA A 141 11.97 -3.29 17.07
CA ALA A 141 11.37 -2.42 18.06
C ALA A 141 9.85 -2.32 17.87
N ILE A 142 9.37 -2.25 16.62
CA ILE A 142 7.93 -2.24 16.35
C ILE A 142 7.30 -3.57 16.73
N LYS A 143 7.94 -4.69 16.38
CA LYS A 143 7.46 -6.04 16.74
C LYS A 143 7.33 -6.17 18.24
N GLU A 144 8.32 -5.75 19.02
CA GLU A 144 8.26 -5.80 20.49
C GLU A 144 7.07 -5.00 21.03
N ILE A 145 6.85 -3.77 20.52
CA ILE A 145 5.72 -2.93 20.93
C ILE A 145 4.36 -3.58 20.62
N VAL A 146 4.23 -4.26 19.48
CA VAL A 146 2.93 -4.69 18.96
C VAL A 146 2.63 -6.18 19.20
N THR A 147 3.60 -6.95 19.69
CA THR A 147 3.42 -8.35 20.07
C THR A 147 2.40 -8.49 21.21
N ASP A 148 2.43 -7.57 22.18
CA ASP A 148 1.47 -7.55 23.29
C ASP A 148 0.09 -7.03 22.90
N VAL A 149 0.03 -6.24 21.83
CA VAL A 149 -1.15 -5.48 21.38
C VAL A 149 -2.00 -6.30 20.39
N VAL A 150 -1.36 -7.05 19.48
CA VAL A 150 -2.05 -7.72 18.37
C VAL A 150 -1.73 -9.23 18.30
N SER A 151 -1.01 -9.78 19.28
CA SER A 151 -0.61 -11.20 19.30
C SER A 151 0.05 -11.62 17.97
N ILE A 152 0.91 -10.78 17.39
CA ILE A 152 1.63 -11.05 16.14
C ILE A 152 2.76 -12.08 16.28
N TYR A 153 2.60 -13.06 17.17
CA TYR A 153 3.54 -14.19 17.38
C TYR A 153 3.85 -14.97 16.10
N PHE A 154 3.07 -14.77 15.03
CA PHE A 154 3.18 -15.43 13.73
C PHE A 154 4.14 -14.77 12.74
N CYS A 155 4.63 -13.55 12.98
CA CYS A 155 5.69 -12.98 12.15
C CYS A 155 7.02 -13.67 12.55
N SER A 156 7.34 -14.79 11.89
CA SER A 156 8.56 -15.59 12.08
C SER A 156 9.46 -15.50 10.86
#